data_AF-A0A968VVG4-F1
#
_entry.id   AF-A0A968VVG4-F1
#
_cell.length_a   1.000
_cell.length_b   1.000
_cell.length_c   1.000
_cell.angle_alpha   90.00
_cell.angle_beta   90.00
_cell.angle_gamma   90.00
#
_symmetry.space_group_name_H-M   'P 1'
#
loop_
_entity.id
_entity.type
_entity.pdbx_description
1 polymer ?
#
loop_
_entity_poly.entity_id
_entity_poly.type
_entity_poly.pdbx_seq_one_letter_code
_entity_poly.pdbx_strand_id
1 'polypeptide(L)' 'MLITYVNLRSEVTAIIGKASATTAYRTRFNCKCPAPGNVREGALLCVGPVIIGRVVRCKACAAKKRR' A
#
# COMPACT_ATOMS: atom_id res chain seq x y z
N MET A 1 5.60 -11.86 3.06
CA MET A 1 4.85 -10.82 2.31
C MET A 1 5.03 -9.48 3.02
N LEU A 2 5.70 -8.51 2.38
CA LEU A 2 5.97 -7.20 2.98
C LEU A 2 4.72 -6.30 2.91
N ILE A 3 4.37 -5.60 3.99
CA ILE A 3 3.27 -4.63 3.98
C ILE A 3 3.83 -3.24 4.31
N THR A 4 3.76 -2.34 3.33
CA THR A 4 4.23 -0.96 3.46
C THR A 4 3.04 -0.03 3.63
N TYR A 5 2.93 0.62 4.79
CA TYR A 5 1.88 1.60 5.04
C TYR A 5 2.33 2.98 4.60
N VAL A 6 1.46 3.70 3.90
CA VAL A 6 1.69 5.07 3.42
C VAL A 6 0.52 5.99 3.76
N ASN A 7 0.77 7.29 3.79
CA ASN A 7 -0.21 8.32 4.11
C ASN A 7 -0.75 8.97 2.82
N LEU A 8 0.14 9.30 1.90
CA LEU A 8 -0.14 10.04 0.69
C LEU A 8 -0.22 9.13 -0.54
N ARG A 9 -0.99 9.57 -1.54
CA ARG A 9 -1.06 8.89 -2.84
C ARG A 9 0.27 8.96 -3.58
N SER A 10 0.99 10.07 -3.43
CA SER A 10 2.32 10.28 -4.02
C SER A 10 3.34 9.26 -3.51
N GLU A 11 3.25 8.85 -2.24
CA GLU A 11 4.12 7.82 -1.67
C GLU A 11 3.88 6.44 -2.30
N VAL A 12 2.62 6.10 -2.64
CA VAL A 12 2.31 4.88 -3.39
C VAL A 12 3.05 4.89 -4.73
N THR A 13 2.92 5.98 -5.50
CA THR A 13 3.60 6.13 -6.79
C THR A 13 5.12 6.08 -6.65
N ALA A 14 5.69 6.71 -5.61
CA ALA A 14 7.13 6.71 -5.36
C ALA A 14 7.66 5.31 -5.03
N ILE A 15 6.92 4.50 -4.25
CA ILE A 15 7.31 3.11 -3.95
C ILE A 15 7.24 2.25 -5.21
N ILE A 16 6.17 2.42 -6.01
CA ILE A 16 6.05 1.72 -7.29
C ILE A 16 7.22 2.06 -8.22
N GLY A 17 7.56 3.35 -8.35
CA GLY A 17 8.66 3.80 -9.23
C GLY A 17 10.06 3.34 -8.79
N LYS A 18 10.24 3.01 -7.50
CA LYS A 18 11.50 2.45 -6.96
C LYS A 18 11.62 0.94 -7.16
N ALA A 19 10.53 0.23 -7.42
CA ALA A 19 10.53 -1.22 -7.53
C ALA A 19 10.91 -1.64 -8.96
N SER A 20 12.19 -1.53 -9.31
CA SER A 20 12.71 -1.72 -10.69
C SER A 20 12.54 -3.14 -11.25
N ALA A 21 12.46 -4.16 -10.40
CA ALA A 21 12.28 -5.57 -10.80
C ALA A 21 10.88 -6.12 -10.51
N THR A 22 9.92 -5.27 -10.13
CA THR A 22 8.65 -5.70 -9.58
C THR A 22 7.49 -5.11 -10.37
N THR A 23 6.60 -5.94 -10.87
CA THR A 23 5.35 -5.46 -11.48
C THR A 23 4.43 -4.96 -10.38
N ALA A 24 4.07 -3.68 -10.47
CA ALA A 24 3.18 -3.06 -9.52
C ALA A 24 1.77 -2.89 -10.09
N TYR A 25 0.78 -3.48 -9.43
CA TYR A 25 -0.63 -3.32 -9.76
C TYR A 25 -1.28 -2.36 -8.78
N ARG A 26 -1.85 -1.25 -9.27
CA ARG A 26 -2.67 -0.39 -8.41
C ARG A 26 -3.95 -1.13 -8.06
N THR A 27 -4.24 -1.24 -6.77
CA THR A 27 -5.44 -1.94 -6.29
C THR A 27 -6.18 -1.10 -5.26
N ARG A 28 -7.47 -1.40 -5.07
CA ARG A 28 -8.24 -0.83 -3.97
C ARG A 28 -8.32 -1.87 -2.87
N PHE A 29 -7.46 -1.73 -1.85
CA PHE A 29 -7.55 -2.56 -0.66
C PHE A 29 -8.46 -1.91 0.39
N ASN A 30 -9.32 -2.72 0.99
CA ASN A 30 -10.25 -2.27 2.02
C ASN A 30 -9.64 -2.61 3.38
N CYS A 31 -8.95 -1.66 4.02
CA CYS A 31 -8.52 -1.88 5.40
C CYS A 31 -9.76 -2.01 6.30
N LYS A 32 -9.71 -2.91 7.29
CA LYS A 32 -10.80 -3.12 8.29
C LYS A 32 -10.91 -1.99 9.32
N CYS A 33 -10.35 -0.81 9.04
CA CYS A 33 -10.42 0.32 9.95
C CYS A 33 -11.82 0.95 9.94
N PRO A 34 -12.29 1.51 11.07
CA PRO A 34 -13.52 2.29 11.10
C PRO A 34 -13.38 3.55 10.23
N ALA A 35 -14.49 3.94 9.59
CA ALA A 35 -14.59 5.22 8.90
C ALA A 35 -14.38 6.39 9.90
N PRO A 36 -13.81 7.53 9.48
CA PRO A 36 -13.37 7.93 8.14
C PRO A 36 -11.93 7.47 7.81
N GLY A 37 -11.30 6.67 8.66
CA GLY A 37 -9.89 6.27 8.55
C GLY A 37 -9.58 5.20 7.49
N ASN A 38 -10.61 4.69 6.80
CA ASN A 38 -10.57 3.58 5.86
C ASN A 38 -10.39 3.98 4.38
N VAL A 39 -9.95 5.22 4.12
CA VAL A 39 -9.74 5.77 2.78
C VAL A 39 -8.82 4.88 1.94
N ARG A 40 -9.17 4.61 0.68
CA ARG A 40 -8.59 3.57 -0.18
C ARG A 40 -7.76 4.11 -1.35
N GLU A 41 -6.58 3.54 -1.53
CA GLU A 41 -5.85 3.24 -2.77
C GLU A 41 -4.54 2.58 -2.36
N GLY A 42 -4.18 1.45 -2.96
CA GLY A 42 -2.96 0.71 -2.63
C GLY A 42 -2.27 0.18 -3.89
N ALA A 43 -1.23 -0.61 -3.69
CA ALA A 43 -0.55 -1.32 -4.76
C ALA A 43 -0.17 -2.73 -4.32
N LEU A 44 -0.22 -3.69 -5.24
CA LEU A 44 0.39 -5.00 -5.09
C LEU A 44 1.72 -4.99 -5.83
N LEU A 45 2.76 -5.46 -5.16
CA LEU A 45 4.09 -5.63 -5.71
C LEU A 45 4.28 -7.11 -6.00
N CYS A 46 4.46 -7.46 -7.27
CA CYS A 46 4.56 -8.83 -7.76
C CYS A 46 5.88 -9.05 -8.50
N VAL A 47 6.47 -10.24 -8.33
CA VAL A 47 7.57 -10.73 -9.19
C VAL A 47 7.04 -11.99 -9.88
N GLY A 48 6.79 -11.90 -11.18
CA GLY A 48 6.02 -12.92 -11.90
C GLY A 48 4.63 -13.11 -11.27
N PRO A 49 4.17 -14.36 -11.03
CA PRO A 49 2.88 -14.62 -10.41
C PRO A 49 2.89 -14.45 -8.87
N VAL A 50 4.04 -14.19 -8.25
CA VAL A 50 4.20 -14.18 -6.81
C VAL A 50 4.02 -12.77 -6.25
N ILE A 51 3.09 -12.62 -5.29
CA ILE A 51 2.89 -11.36 -4.56
C ILE A 51 3.96 -11.24 -3.47
N ILE A 52 4.93 -10.35 -3.66
CA ILE A 52 6.02 -10.13 -2.70
C ILE A 52 5.68 -9.06 -1.66
N GLY A 53 4.84 -8.10 -2.02
CA GLY A 53 4.49 -7.00 -1.12
C GLY A 53 3.18 -6.29 -1.43
N ARG A 54 2.72 -5.50 -0.47
CA ARG A 54 1.51 -4.68 -0.58
C ARG A 54 1.81 -3.29 -0.04
N VAL A 55 1.38 -2.26 -0.78
CA VAL A 55 1.37 -0.87 -0.33
C VAL A 55 -0.04 -0.52 0.10
N VAL A 56 -0.22 -0.18 1.37
CA VAL A 56 -1.51 0.11 1.98
C VAL A 56 -1.56 1.57 2.38
N ARG A 57 -2.45 2.33 1.75
CA ARG A 57 -2.80 3.68 2.21
C ARG A 57 -4.08 3.59 3.04
N CYS A 58 -3.96 3.74 4.34
CA CYS A 58 -5.10 3.77 5.26
C CYS A 58 -4.71 4.71 6.40
N LYS A 59 -5.38 5.86 6.51
CA LYS A 59 -5.03 6.92 7.47
C LYS A 59 -4.98 6.41 8.91
N ALA A 60 -5.93 5.54 9.27
CA ALA A 60 -5.96 4.91 10.59
C ALA A 60 -4.80 3.92 10.80
N CYS A 61 -4.43 3.11 9.81
CA CYS A 61 -3.29 2.20 9.92
C CYS A 61 -1.96 2.95 10.00
N ALA A 62 -1.81 4.02 9.22
CA ALA A 62 -0.58 4.80 9.22
C ALA A 62 -0.39 5.59 10.53
N ALA A 63 -1.47 6.06 11.15
CA ALA A 63 -1.44 6.65 12.49
C ALA A 63 -1.04 5.64 13.57
N LYS A 64 -1.50 4.38 13.49
CA LYS A 64 -1.14 3.31 14.44
C LYS A 64 0.35 2.94 14.42
N LYS A 65 1.04 3.07 13.29
CA LYS A 65 2.47 2.76 13.17
C LYS A 65 3.39 3.82 13.79
N ARG A 66 2.88 5.03 14.06
CA ARG A 66 3.63 6.13 14.69
C ARG A 66 3.55 6.13 16.23
N ARG A 67 2.81 5.21 16.82
CA ARG A 67 2.74 4.96 18.26
C ARG A 67 3.49 3.69 18.57
#